data_AF-A0A645A3E6-F1
#
_entry.id   AF-A0A645A3E6-F1
#
_cell.length_a   1.000
_cell.length_b   1.000
_cell.length_c   1.000
_cell.angle_alpha   90.00
_cell.angle_beta   90.00
_cell.angle_gamma   90.00
#
_symmetry.space_group_name_H-M   'P 1'
#
loop_
_entity.id
_entity.type
_entity.pdbx_description
1 polymer ?
#
loop_
_entity_poly.entity_id
_entity_poly.type
_entity_poly.pdbx_seq_one_letter_code
_entity_poly.pdbx_strand_id
1 'polypeptide(L)' 'MVGRKAWNFYASPKGAESSSIAYSIIETAKANNLNVFKYLTYLFKELPNTPFKEEPELLEDYLLWNENVQANYK' A
#
# COMPACT_ATOMS: atom_id res chain seq x y z
N MET A 1 30.77 1.17 -13.75
CA MET A 1 29.58 0.34 -14.02
C MET A 1 29.04 -0.19 -12.69
N VAL A 2 28.16 0.56 -12.04
CA VAL A 2 27.43 0.15 -10.83
C VAL A 2 26.08 -0.38 -11.30
N GLY A 3 25.84 -1.68 -11.18
CA GLY A 3 24.60 -2.28 -11.72
C GLY A 3 24.34 -3.74 -11.33
N ARG A 4 25.02 -4.27 -10.31
CA ARG A 4 24.89 -5.69 -9.90
C ARG A 4 24.87 -5.88 -8.38
N LYS A 5 24.19 -4.99 -7.64
CA LYS A 5 23.98 -5.19 -6.19
C LYS A 5 22.52 -5.09 -5.72
N ALA A 6 21.59 -4.67 -6.56
CA ALA A 6 20.17 -4.59 -6.19
C ALA A 6 19.38 -5.90 -6.41
N TRP A 7 19.84 -6.79 -7.31
CA TRP A 7 19.13 -8.05 -7.62
C TRP A 7 18.98 -8.98 -6.41
N ASN A 8 19.97 -9.01 -5.50
CA ASN A 8 19.92 -9.92 -4.36
C ASN A 8 18.91 -9.51 -3.27
N PHE A 9 18.38 -8.29 -3.30
CA PHE A 9 17.26 -7.92 -2.43
C PHE A 9 15.92 -8.46 -2.94
N TYR A 10 15.79 -8.68 -4.25
CA TYR A 10 14.60 -9.30 -4.84
C TYR A 10 14.50 -10.80 -4.57
N ALA A 11 15.64 -11.48 -4.36
CA ALA A 11 15.72 -12.93 -4.20
C ALA A 11 15.65 -13.41 -2.74
N SER A 12 15.67 -12.52 -1.75
CA SER A 12 15.46 -12.92 -0.35
C SER A 12 13.96 -13.19 -0.13
N PRO A 13 13.58 -14.26 0.58
CA PRO A 13 12.16 -14.59 0.82
C PRO A 13 11.38 -13.42 1.42
N LYS A 14 12.00 -12.63 2.31
CA LYS A 14 11.43 -11.39 2.88
C LYS A 14 11.21 -10.28 1.85
N GLY A 15 12.09 -10.15 0.85
CA GLY A 15 11.98 -9.15 -0.21
C GLY A 15 10.94 -9.53 -1.28
N ALA A 16 10.87 -10.82 -1.60
CA ALA A 16 9.82 -11.39 -2.45
C ALA A 16 8.45 -11.27 -1.79
N GLU A 17 8.35 -11.52 -0.48
CA GLU A 17 7.13 -11.35 0.32
C GLU A 17 6.68 -9.89 0.35
N SER A 18 7.58 -8.95 0.66
CA SER A 18 7.25 -7.52 0.65
C SER A 18 6.81 -7.04 -0.74
N SER A 19 7.43 -7.55 -1.81
CA SER A 19 7.02 -7.24 -3.18
C SER A 19 5.65 -7.83 -3.50
N SER A 20 5.38 -9.08 -3.08
CA SER A 20 4.08 -9.74 -3.26
C SER A 20 2.94 -8.97 -2.57
N ILE A 21 3.18 -8.49 -1.33
CA ILE A 21 2.23 -7.66 -0.59
C ILE A 21 1.98 -6.35 -1.35
N ALA A 22 3.04 -5.67 -1.82
CA ALA A 22 2.89 -4.45 -2.60
C ALA A 22 2.10 -4.70 -3.91
N TYR A 23 2.39 -5.78 -4.62
CA TYR A 23 1.64 -6.17 -5.81
C TYR A 23 0.16 -6.43 -5.51
N SER A 24 -0.15 -7.15 -4.43
CA SER A 24 -1.52 -7.42 -4.00
C SER A 24 -2.30 -6.12 -3.71
N ILE A 25 -1.67 -5.15 -3.05
CA ILE A 25 -2.26 -3.82 -2.80
C ILE A 25 -2.47 -3.06 -4.11
N ILE A 26 -1.49 -3.08 -5.02
CA ILE A 26 -1.57 -2.43 -6.33
C ILE A 26 -2.69 -3.04 -7.18
N GLU A 27 -2.81 -4.37 -7.21
CA GLU A 27 -3.88 -5.07 -7.94
C GLU A 27 -5.25 -4.76 -7.35
N THR A 28 -5.36 -4.76 -6.02
CA THR A 28 -6.60 -4.38 -5.32
C THR A 28 -6.98 -2.93 -5.64
N ALA A 29 -6.03 -2.00 -5.64
CA ALA A 29 -6.27 -0.60 -6.00
C ALA A 29 -6.71 -0.45 -7.46
N LYS A 30 -6.06 -1.19 -8.39
CA LYS A 30 -6.44 -1.21 -9.81
C LYS A 30 -7.83 -1.79 -10.02
N ALA A 31 -8.20 -2.86 -9.32
CA ALA A 31 -9.53 -3.46 -9.38
C ALA A 31 -10.63 -2.48 -8.97
N ASN A 32 -10.32 -1.53 -8.10
CA ASN A 32 -11.21 -0.46 -7.66
C ASN A 32 -11.09 0.84 -8.49
N ASN A 33 -10.36 0.82 -9.62
CA ASN A 33 -10.05 2.00 -10.46
C ASN A 33 -9.45 3.18 -9.68
N LEU A 34 -8.74 2.90 -8.58
CA LEU A 34 -8.13 3.91 -7.73
C LEU A 34 -6.74 4.30 -8.24
N ASN A 35 -6.39 5.59 -8.12
CA ASN A 35 -5.02 6.01 -8.36
C ASN A 35 -4.10 5.54 -7.23
N VAL A 36 -3.42 4.42 -7.48
CA VAL A 36 -2.58 3.71 -6.50
C VAL A 36 -1.52 4.62 -5.85
N PHE A 37 -0.89 5.50 -6.64
CA PHE A 37 0.13 6.42 -6.15
C PHE A 37 -0.45 7.44 -5.18
N LYS A 38 -1.59 8.06 -5.53
CA LYS A 38 -2.26 9.02 -4.64
C LYS A 38 -2.74 8.36 -3.36
N TYR A 39 -3.33 7.17 -3.48
CA TYR A 39 -3.80 6.39 -2.34
C TYR A 39 -2.66 6.03 -1.37
N LEU A 40 -1.56 5.44 -1.87
CA LEU A 40 -0.42 5.10 -1.03
C LEU A 40 0.21 6.33 -0.37
N THR A 41 0.28 7.46 -1.10
CA THR A 41 0.79 8.71 -0.54
C THR A 41 -0.08 9.23 0.60
N TYR A 42 -1.41 9.20 0.42
CA TYR A 42 -2.37 9.57 1.47
C TYR A 42 -2.26 8.63 2.66
N LEU A 43 -2.23 7.31 2.41
CA LEU A 43 -2.11 6.28 3.43
C LEU A 43 -0.84 6.47 4.28
N PHE A 44 0.33 6.66 3.66
CA PHE A 44 1.57 6.90 4.39
C PHE A 44 1.63 8.25 5.11
N LYS A 45 0.80 9.21 4.71
CA LYS A 45 0.70 10.51 5.37
C LYS A 45 -0.22 10.49 6.58
N GLU A 46 -1.35 9.79 6.49
CA GLU A 46 -2.36 9.74 7.54
C GLU A 46 -2.13 8.62 8.55
N LEU A 47 -1.67 7.42 8.13
CA LEU A 47 -1.39 6.29 9.03
C LEU A 47 -0.47 6.61 10.21
N PRO A 48 0.67 7.32 10.06
CA PRO A 48 1.52 7.63 11.20
C PRO A 48 0.85 8.61 12.19
N ASN A 49 -0.19 9.33 11.76
CA ASN A 49 -0.94 10.26 12.59
C ASN A 49 -2.18 9.60 13.26
N THR A 50 -2.55 8.39 12.85
CA THR A 50 -3.67 7.65 13.45
C THR A 50 -3.18 6.58 14.42
N PRO A 51 -3.81 6.43 15.61
CA PRO A 51 -3.49 5.37 16.55
C PRO A 51 -4.11 4.03 16.12
N PHE A 52 -3.84 3.58 14.89
CA PHE A 52 -4.37 2.32 14.33
C PHE A 52 -3.93 1.07 15.10
N LYS A 53 -2.93 1.19 15.99
CA LYS A 53 -2.50 0.12 16.91
C LYS A 53 -3.44 -0.06 18.10
N GLU A 54 -4.08 1.01 18.54
CA GLU A 54 -5.01 0.99 19.69
C GLU A 54 -6.44 0.75 19.21
N GLU A 55 -6.79 1.29 18.04
CA GLU A 55 -8.12 1.19 17.44
C GLU A 55 -8.01 0.65 16.00
N PRO A 56 -8.06 -0.67 15.80
CA PRO A 56 -7.97 -1.28 14.46
C PRO A 56 -9.19 -0.95 13.59
N GLU A 57 -10.31 -0.55 14.19
CA GLU A 57 -11.54 -0.16 13.49
C GLU A 57 -11.31 1.11 12.65
N LEU A 58 -10.45 2.02 13.10
CA LEU A 58 -10.08 3.22 12.35
C LEU A 58 -9.34 2.87 11.06
N LEU A 59 -8.60 1.76 11.04
CA LEU A 59 -7.87 1.32 9.85
C LEU A 59 -8.82 0.96 8.72
N GLU A 60 -10.00 0.39 9.02
CA GLU A 60 -10.99 0.00 8.02
C GLU A 60 -11.47 1.18 7.17
N ASP A 61 -11.50 2.39 7.74
CA ASP A 61 -11.90 3.59 7.02
C ASP A 61 -10.88 4.04 5.96
N TYR A 62 -9.60 3.70 6.18
CA TYR A 62 -8.50 3.99 5.26
C TYR A 62 -8.29 2.91 4.20
N LEU A 63 -8.99 1.77 4.26
CA LEU A 63 -8.77 0.65 3.34
C LEU A 63 -9.43 0.89 1.97
N LEU A 64 -8.85 0.25 0.94
CA LEU A 64 -9.19 0.46 -0.47
C LEU A 64 -10.63 0.12 -0.83
N TRP A 65 -11.28 -0.73 -0.02
CA TRP A 65 -12.66 -1.15 -0.20
C TRP A 65 -13.67 -0.17 0.41
N ASN A 66 -13.22 0.88 1.10
CA ASN A 66 -14.12 1.91 1.61
C ASN A 66 -14.59 2.84 0.48
N GLU A 67 -15.90 3.00 0.34
CA GLU A 67 -16.52 3.84 -0.69
C GLU A 67 -16.08 5.31 -0.61
N ASN A 68 -15.76 5.82 0.58
CA ASN A 68 -15.27 7.19 0.76
C ASN A 68 -13.89 7.40 0.13
N VAL A 69 -12.99 6.40 0.28
CA VAL A 69 -11.66 6.42 -0.33
C VAL A 69 -11.78 6.30 -1.85
N GLN A 70 -12.65 5.42 -2.33
CA GLN A 70 -12.91 5.25 -3.77
C GLN A 70 -13.49 6.50 -4.43
N ALA A 71 -14.38 7.21 -3.73
CA ALA A 71 -14.98 8.46 -4.22
C ALA A 71 -13.98 9.62 -4.24
N ASN A 72 -13.07 9.72 -3.26
CA ASN A 72 -12.11 10.82 -3.16
C ASN A 72 -10.90 10.66 -4.09
N TYR A 73 -10.52 9.42 -4.44
CA TYR A 73 -9.26 9.13 -5.15
C TYR A 73 -9.43 8.41 -6.50
N LYS A 74 -10.65 8.44 -7.06
CA LYS A 74 -10.94 8.04 -8.46
C LYS A 74 -10.23 8.93 -9.49
#